data_AF-F2WMW4-F1
#
_entry.id   AF-F2WMW4-F1
#
_cell.length_a   1.000
_cell.length_b   1.000
_cell.length_c   1.000
_cell.angle_alpha   90.00
_cell.angle_beta   90.00
_cell.angle_gamma   90.00
#
_symmetry.space_group_name_H-M   'P 1'
#
loop_
_entity.id
_entity.type
_entity.pdbx_description
1 polymer ?
#
loop_
_entity_poly.entity_id
_entity_poly.type
_entity_poly.pdbx_seq_one_letter_code
_entity_poly.pdbx_strand_id
1 'polypeptide(L)'
;MEAVGLNENQRESSSKLARQLLRRNRLEVRSSEQSAHDPMSPPRKKDAFDVTIPEGPLVLRTPCSFRVRGGMFETVSHNGIRLPVISSVQLLALSQLVEHAQNSDALSAHRASVGDAALNEKQFLELLRPFVDHRFVVRRVEKASSGADLSNAILSGNSKEETHQLFRRNAVAQDEAEAARVAAGGRKRPKVIPVAFDMCPPAGLGAVIAYAKVYENGALEEFYDFRTDWVWDPKRLEAFTAEPAIYLFTNYLWSHQECIQVSEQIKELSPDSITIHGGPDTPKYENDQHRYFAEFPSVDVIIRGEGEVAGAEALSKLREVIGNPQPDLSVLESVKGATYRTPEGIVRNPDQDRIKDLDLLPSAYLTGLFDNYIGLDDLFVILETNRGCPYGCTFCDWGSATASKIRKFGMERVVAELEWASGAKVASVSIADANFGIFERDVDIAKTAAELKNASGFPRGFGGNYAKNTVKYLRPIIDVLAAGNILTLGTLSLQSMDENTLDVINRANIKTEKYDALAVEMRNSELPLTVELMMGLPGSSCRR
;
A
#
# COMPACT_ATOMS: atom_id res chain seq x y z
N MET A 1 -13.98 21.84 3.17
CA MET A 1 -12.83 22.77 3.17
C MET A 1 -11.63 21.99 3.65
N GLU A 2 -10.50 22.16 2.95
CA GLU A 2 -9.16 21.61 3.20
C GLU A 2 -8.99 20.09 3.05
N ALA A 3 -8.50 19.72 1.86
CA ALA A 3 -7.92 18.43 1.56
C ALA A 3 -6.62 18.25 2.35
N VAL A 4 -6.47 17.12 3.03
CA VAL A 4 -5.16 16.63 3.48
C VAL A 4 -4.42 16.10 2.25
N GLY A 5 -4.00 17.04 1.40
CA GLY A 5 -2.93 16.80 0.45
C GLY A 5 -1.64 16.58 1.21
N LEU A 6 -0.71 15.84 0.61
CA LEU A 6 0.69 15.85 1.04
C LEU A 6 1.10 17.30 1.30
N ASN A 7 1.40 17.56 2.57
CA ASN A 7 1.64 18.86 3.16
C ASN A 7 2.54 19.69 2.22
N GLU A 8 2.09 20.87 1.76
CA GLU A 8 2.92 21.85 1.07
C GLU A 8 4.22 22.13 1.86
N ASN A 9 4.20 21.92 3.18
CA ASN A 9 5.37 21.97 4.06
C ASN A 9 6.49 20.98 3.70
N GLN A 10 6.24 19.81 3.09
CA GLN A 10 7.31 18.89 2.68
C GLN A 10 7.93 19.26 1.32
N ARG A 11 7.15 19.83 0.40
CA ARG A 11 7.64 20.40 -0.88
C ARG A 11 8.38 21.72 -0.66
N GLU A 12 7.90 22.56 0.26
CA GLU A 12 8.63 23.73 0.74
C GLU A 12 9.87 23.36 1.55
N SER A 13 9.90 22.22 2.27
CA SER A 13 11.00 21.86 3.19
C SER A 13 12.35 21.72 2.47
N SER A 14 12.39 21.10 1.29
CA SER A 14 13.64 20.88 0.54
C SER A 14 14.21 22.20 -0.01
N SER A 15 13.34 23.10 -0.48
CA SER A 15 13.75 24.43 -0.96
C SER A 15 14.00 25.43 0.18
N LYS A 16 13.28 25.33 1.32
CA LYS A 16 13.53 26.07 2.57
C LYS A 16 14.83 25.64 3.23
N LEU A 17 15.17 24.36 3.24
CA LEU A 17 16.42 23.85 3.83
C LEU A 17 17.61 24.35 3.01
N ALA A 18 17.54 24.30 1.67
CA ALA A 18 18.56 24.88 0.79
C ALA A 18 18.70 26.41 0.98
N ARG A 19 17.57 27.14 1.11
CA ARG A 19 17.56 28.59 1.37
C ARG A 19 18.01 28.95 2.81
N GLN A 20 17.74 28.10 3.81
CA GLN A 20 18.21 28.26 5.20
C GLN A 20 19.70 27.97 5.32
N LEU A 21 20.22 26.97 4.61
CA LEU A 21 21.65 26.65 4.56
C LEU A 21 22.46 27.77 3.91
N LEU A 22 21.91 28.43 2.87
CA LEU A 22 22.52 29.62 2.25
C LEU A 22 22.55 30.86 3.18
N ARG A 23 21.63 30.96 4.16
CA ARG A 23 21.59 32.07 5.14
C ARG A 23 22.42 31.83 6.41
N ARG A 24 22.79 30.58 6.72
CA ARG A 24 23.45 30.18 7.99
C ARG A 24 24.96 29.91 7.86
N ASN A 25 25.68 30.67 7.02
CA ASN A 25 27.15 30.66 6.94
C ASN A 25 27.87 31.26 8.18
N ARG A 26 27.41 30.92 9.40
CA ARG A 26 28.08 31.16 10.68
C ARG A 26 27.89 29.97 11.62
N LEU A 27 28.19 28.77 11.17
CA LEU A 27 28.38 27.63 12.07
C LEU A 27 29.88 27.49 12.33
N GLU A 28 30.31 27.91 13.52
CA GLU A 28 31.62 27.56 14.06
C GLU A 28 31.72 26.04 14.17
N VAL A 29 32.57 25.46 13.33
CA VAL A 29 32.94 24.05 13.41
C VAL A 29 33.87 23.90 14.61
N ARG A 30 33.39 23.29 15.70
CA ARG A 30 34.29 22.71 16.70
C ARG A 30 35.02 21.54 16.04
N SER A 31 36.32 21.69 15.84
CA SER A 31 37.22 20.63 15.42
C SER A 31 37.18 19.49 16.44
N SER A 32 36.62 18.34 16.06
CA SER A 32 36.94 17.08 16.72
C SER A 32 38.01 16.37 15.89
N GLU A 33 38.95 15.79 16.60
CA GLU A 33 40.23 15.29 16.10
C GLU A 33 40.06 14.17 15.06
N GLN A 34 40.98 14.18 14.11
CA GLN A 34 41.10 13.25 13.00
C GLN A 34 41.30 11.81 13.52
N SER A 35 40.36 10.90 13.26
CA SER A 35 40.70 9.47 13.20
C SER A 35 41.18 9.15 11.78
N ALA A 36 42.47 8.90 11.65
CA ALA A 36 43.09 8.43 10.43
C ALA A 36 42.73 6.95 10.20
N HIS A 37 41.90 6.66 9.20
CA HIS A 37 41.89 5.36 8.53
C HIS A 37 41.66 5.49 7.02
N ASP A 38 42.71 5.05 6.31
CA ASP A 38 42.96 4.68 4.91
C ASP A 38 42.57 5.60 3.72
N PRO A 39 43.55 6.01 2.88
CA PRO A 39 43.30 6.78 1.67
C PRO A 39 42.98 5.82 0.51
N MET A 40 41.69 5.57 0.27
CA MET A 40 41.27 5.11 -1.06
C MET A 40 41.70 6.15 -2.08
N SER A 41 42.50 5.71 -3.07
CA SER A 41 43.27 6.56 -3.97
C SER A 41 42.41 7.64 -4.64
N PRO A 42 42.95 8.87 -4.85
CA PRO A 42 42.23 9.89 -5.60
C PRO A 42 41.91 9.36 -7.01
N PRO A 43 40.74 9.69 -7.58
CA PRO A 43 40.45 9.34 -8.96
C PRO A 43 41.55 9.90 -9.87
N ARG A 44 42.04 9.05 -10.79
CA ARG A 44 43.12 9.41 -11.71
C ARG A 44 42.69 10.65 -12.51
N LYS A 45 43.58 11.63 -12.61
CA LYS A 45 43.42 12.93 -13.30
C LYS A 45 43.29 12.84 -14.83
N LYS A 46 42.94 11.68 -15.37
CA LYS A 46 42.79 11.41 -16.81
C LYS A 46 41.65 10.42 -16.98
N ASP A 47 40.45 10.94 -17.07
CA ASP A 47 39.38 10.44 -17.93
C ASP A 47 38.50 11.66 -18.19
N ALA A 48 38.75 12.35 -19.30
CA ALA A 48 37.72 13.21 -19.85
C ALA A 48 36.55 12.26 -20.16
N PHE A 49 35.45 12.37 -19.43
CA PHE A 49 34.28 11.53 -19.64
C PHE A 49 33.81 11.68 -21.09
N ASP A 50 34.21 10.75 -21.96
CA ASP A 50 33.75 10.61 -23.35
C ASP A 50 32.35 9.96 -23.35
N VAL A 51 31.50 10.48 -22.46
CA VAL A 51 30.18 9.98 -22.17
C VAL A 51 29.23 10.87 -22.95
N THR A 52 28.56 10.26 -23.93
CA THR A 52 27.54 10.93 -24.72
C THR A 52 26.29 11.06 -23.86
N ILE A 53 25.82 12.29 -23.67
CA ILE A 53 24.55 12.54 -22.96
C ILE A 53 23.42 12.08 -23.89
N PRO A 54 22.49 11.22 -23.44
CA PRO A 54 21.39 10.74 -24.26
C PRO A 54 20.56 11.90 -24.83
N GLU A 55 20.14 11.78 -26.09
CA GLU A 55 19.20 12.71 -26.69
C GLU A 55 17.79 12.53 -26.07
N GLY A 56 17.09 13.65 -25.88
CA GLY A 56 15.74 13.69 -25.32
C GLY A 56 15.68 14.04 -23.83
N PRO A 57 14.47 13.94 -23.24
CA PRO A 57 14.24 14.35 -21.86
C PRO A 57 15.00 13.45 -20.88
N LEU A 58 15.67 14.03 -19.89
CA LEU A 58 16.44 13.32 -18.86
C LEU A 58 15.75 13.41 -17.50
N VAL A 59 16.03 12.45 -16.62
CA VAL A 59 15.54 12.44 -15.24
C VAL A 59 16.66 12.04 -14.28
N LEU A 60 16.76 12.73 -13.15
CA LEU A 60 17.59 12.31 -12.03
C LEU A 60 16.87 11.17 -11.29
N ARG A 61 17.45 9.97 -11.29
CA ARG A 61 16.91 8.82 -10.56
C ARG A 61 16.94 9.08 -9.06
N THR A 62 15.78 8.95 -8.43
CA THR A 62 15.62 8.97 -6.98
C THR A 62 15.42 7.55 -6.45
N PRO A 63 15.84 7.26 -5.20
CA PRO A 63 16.53 8.15 -4.29
C PRO A 63 18.02 8.36 -4.67
N CYS A 64 18.51 9.59 -4.53
CA CYS A 64 19.92 9.94 -4.65
C CYS A 64 20.36 10.65 -3.35
N SER A 65 21.39 10.12 -2.69
CA SER A 65 21.86 10.65 -1.41
C SER A 65 23.15 11.42 -1.59
N PHE A 66 23.23 12.60 -0.97
CA PHE A 66 24.42 13.44 -0.94
C PHE A 66 24.88 13.63 0.50
N ARG A 67 26.19 13.51 0.74
CA ARG A 67 26.83 13.86 2.00
C ARG A 67 27.39 15.27 1.91
N VAL A 68 27.21 16.05 2.98
CA VAL A 68 27.79 17.39 3.08
C VAL A 68 29.23 17.27 3.54
N ARG A 69 30.14 17.89 2.79
CA ARG A 69 31.57 17.95 3.10
C ARG A 69 32.12 19.34 2.77
N GLY A 70 32.49 20.10 3.81
CA GLY A 70 33.08 21.43 3.64
C GLY A 70 32.18 22.42 2.88
N GLY A 71 30.86 22.35 3.06
CA GLY A 71 29.89 23.21 2.35
C GLY A 71 29.58 22.76 0.92
N MET A 72 30.16 21.65 0.47
CA MET A 72 29.91 21.03 -0.83
C MET A 72 29.22 19.67 -0.65
N PHE A 73 28.76 19.08 -1.74
CA PHE A 73 28.00 17.84 -1.75
C PHE A 73 28.75 16.75 -2.51
N GLU A 74 28.94 15.60 -1.87
CA GLU A 74 29.52 14.41 -2.51
C GLU A 74 28.50 13.27 -2.50
N THR A 75 28.51 12.46 -3.55
CA THR A 75 27.73 11.22 -3.61
C THR A 75 28.61 10.08 -4.11
N VAL A 76 28.20 8.87 -3.82
CA VAL A 76 28.91 7.64 -4.17
C VAL A 76 27.95 6.81 -5.00
N SER A 77 28.41 6.37 -6.16
CA SER A 77 27.65 5.46 -7.00
C SER A 77 27.44 4.10 -6.34
N HIS A 78 26.48 3.35 -6.87
CA HIS A 78 26.20 1.97 -6.46
C HIS A 78 27.42 1.04 -6.54
N ASN A 79 28.45 1.39 -7.33
CA ASN A 79 29.68 0.61 -7.46
C ASN A 79 30.81 1.13 -6.54
N GLY A 80 30.49 1.98 -5.55
CA GLY A 80 31.48 2.57 -4.64
C GLY A 80 32.32 3.69 -5.27
N ILE A 81 32.05 4.08 -6.52
CA ILE A 81 32.78 5.15 -7.21
C ILE A 81 32.29 6.49 -6.69
N ARG A 82 33.20 7.29 -6.13
CA ARG A 82 32.91 8.65 -5.68
C ARG A 82 32.76 9.57 -6.89
N LEU A 83 31.57 10.16 -7.03
CA LEU A 83 31.29 11.15 -8.07
C LEU A 83 31.96 12.49 -7.74
N PRO A 84 32.14 13.39 -8.73
CA PRO A 84 32.66 14.72 -8.48
C PRO A 84 31.88 15.45 -7.39
N VAL A 85 32.61 16.16 -6.53
CA VAL A 85 32.01 17.00 -5.49
C VAL A 85 31.38 18.23 -6.15
N ILE A 86 30.12 18.51 -5.84
CA ILE A 86 29.34 19.57 -6.47
C ILE A 86 28.94 20.65 -5.45
N SER A 87 28.74 21.88 -5.94
CA SER A 87 28.25 22.99 -5.12
C SER A 87 26.75 22.91 -4.87
N SER A 88 26.23 23.75 -3.97
CA SER A 88 24.78 23.91 -3.76
C SER A 88 24.04 24.36 -5.03
N VAL A 89 24.67 25.21 -5.85
CA VAL A 89 24.14 25.67 -7.14
C VAL A 89 24.00 24.49 -8.11
N GLN A 90 25.05 23.67 -8.22
CA GLN A 90 25.03 22.49 -9.09
C GLN A 90 24.05 21.43 -8.59
N LEU A 91 23.97 21.20 -7.28
CA LEU A 91 22.98 20.28 -6.70
C LEU A 91 21.55 20.72 -7.03
N LEU A 92 21.25 22.02 -6.93
CA LEU A 92 19.94 22.54 -7.28
C LEU A 92 19.64 22.42 -8.78
N ALA A 93 20.66 22.55 -9.64
CA ALA A 93 20.50 22.31 -11.08
C ALA A 93 20.13 20.84 -11.34
N LEU A 94 20.81 19.88 -10.69
CA LEU A 94 20.47 18.46 -10.79
C LEU A 94 19.05 18.16 -10.30
N SER A 95 18.61 18.81 -9.21
CA SER A 95 17.28 18.56 -8.65
C SER A 95 16.15 19.00 -9.59
N GLN A 96 16.38 19.96 -10.50
CA GLN A 96 15.37 20.37 -11.48
C GLN A 96 14.99 19.25 -12.44
N LEU A 97 15.87 18.27 -12.67
CA LEU A 97 15.59 17.10 -13.50
C LEU A 97 14.62 16.10 -12.85
N VAL A 98 14.26 16.29 -11.57
CA VAL A 98 13.21 15.51 -10.92
C VAL A 98 11.82 16.01 -11.35
N GLU A 99 11.66 17.33 -11.44
CA GLU A 99 10.36 17.98 -11.64
C GLU A 99 10.05 18.28 -13.11
N HIS A 100 11.08 18.56 -13.92
CA HIS A 100 10.89 19.02 -15.29
C HIS A 100 11.12 17.92 -16.32
N ALA A 101 10.24 17.86 -17.32
CA ALA A 101 10.32 16.87 -18.38
C ALA A 101 11.49 17.14 -19.32
N GLN A 102 11.64 18.38 -19.79
CA GLN A 102 12.70 18.74 -20.75
C GLN A 102 13.92 19.35 -20.04
N ASN A 103 15.10 19.08 -20.59
CA ASN A 103 16.37 19.63 -20.07
C ASN A 103 16.39 21.17 -20.14
N SER A 104 15.76 21.75 -21.17
CA SER A 104 15.59 23.20 -21.34
C SER A 104 14.75 23.83 -20.23
N ASP A 105 13.71 23.11 -19.79
CA ASP A 105 12.79 23.57 -18.76
C ASP A 105 13.47 23.49 -17.39
N ALA A 106 14.19 22.40 -17.13
CA ALA A 106 15.02 22.25 -15.94
C ALA A 106 16.07 23.37 -15.82
N LEU A 107 16.74 23.70 -16.92
CA LEU A 107 17.73 24.78 -16.95
C LEU A 107 17.08 26.16 -16.72
N SER A 108 15.90 26.38 -17.29
CA SER A 108 15.12 27.61 -17.11
C SER A 108 14.65 27.78 -15.65
N ALA A 109 14.16 26.71 -15.04
CA ALA A 109 13.74 26.69 -13.63
C ALA A 109 14.95 26.86 -12.68
N HIS A 110 16.09 26.27 -13.02
CA HIS A 110 17.35 26.51 -12.31
C HIS A 110 17.73 27.99 -12.36
N ARG A 111 17.69 28.62 -13.54
CA ARG A 111 17.96 30.05 -13.70
C ARG A 111 17.00 30.93 -12.90
N ALA A 112 15.72 30.60 -12.88
CA ALA A 112 14.74 31.31 -12.05
C ALA A 112 15.04 31.18 -10.54
N SER A 113 15.65 30.07 -10.12
CA SER A 113 15.91 29.79 -8.70
C SER A 113 17.17 30.46 -8.14
N VAL A 114 18.22 30.66 -8.95
CA VAL A 114 19.52 31.18 -8.47
C VAL A 114 20.03 32.43 -9.22
N GLY A 115 19.28 32.94 -10.20
CA GLY A 115 19.59 34.17 -10.91
C GLY A 115 20.94 34.11 -11.62
N ASP A 116 21.81 35.09 -11.35
CA ASP A 116 23.12 35.24 -12.00
C ASP A 116 24.09 34.09 -11.70
N ALA A 117 23.85 33.33 -10.62
CA ALA A 117 24.66 32.16 -10.28
C ALA A 117 24.28 30.91 -11.09
N ALA A 118 23.27 30.98 -11.95
CA ALA A 118 22.78 29.84 -12.71
C ALA A 118 23.82 29.30 -13.69
N LEU A 119 23.85 27.97 -13.81
CA LEU A 119 24.64 27.31 -14.85
C LEU A 119 24.12 27.70 -16.22
N ASN A 120 25.05 27.92 -17.16
CA ASN A 120 24.70 27.94 -18.58
C ASN A 120 24.54 26.51 -19.12
N GLU A 121 24.03 26.38 -20.34
CA GLU A 121 23.77 25.07 -20.96
C GLU A 121 24.99 24.16 -21.00
N LYS A 122 26.17 24.71 -21.36
CA LYS A 122 27.41 23.93 -21.39
C LYS A 122 27.80 23.40 -20.01
N GLN A 123 27.74 24.26 -18.99
CA GLN A 123 28.05 23.90 -17.60
C GLN A 123 27.04 22.91 -17.03
N PHE A 124 25.76 23.02 -17.42
CA PHE A 124 24.72 22.07 -17.05
C PHE A 124 25.01 20.70 -17.67
N LEU A 125 25.30 20.62 -18.97
CA LEU A 125 25.66 19.36 -19.62
C LEU A 125 26.95 18.75 -19.04
N GLU A 126 27.97 19.56 -18.76
CA GLU A 126 29.20 19.10 -18.09
C GLU A 126 28.93 18.54 -16.70
N LEU A 127 28.02 19.15 -15.95
CA LEU A 127 27.56 18.61 -14.67
C LEU A 127 26.88 17.25 -14.82
N LEU A 128 26.08 17.04 -15.87
CA LEU A 128 25.34 15.78 -16.06
C LEU A 128 26.23 14.60 -16.40
N ARG A 129 27.32 14.80 -17.15
CA ARG A 129 28.19 13.70 -17.65
C ARG A 129 28.56 12.64 -16.62
N PRO A 130 29.15 12.97 -15.45
CA PRO A 130 29.49 11.96 -14.46
C PRO A 130 28.25 11.26 -13.88
N PHE A 131 27.12 11.96 -13.77
CA PHE A 131 25.86 11.37 -13.29
C PHE A 131 25.20 10.48 -14.35
N VAL A 132 25.37 10.78 -15.65
CA VAL A 132 24.94 9.92 -16.76
C VAL A 132 25.79 8.65 -16.81
N ASP A 133 27.12 8.80 -16.75
CA ASP A 133 28.08 7.69 -16.78
C ASP A 133 27.79 6.65 -15.69
N HIS A 134 27.42 7.14 -14.51
CA HIS A 134 27.08 6.30 -13.36
C HIS A 134 25.58 6.07 -13.16
N ARG A 135 24.76 6.35 -14.19
CA ARG A 135 23.31 6.07 -14.25
C ARG A 135 22.45 6.71 -13.16
N PHE A 136 22.91 7.81 -12.57
CA PHE A 136 22.08 8.69 -11.75
C PHE A 136 21.17 9.56 -12.60
N VAL A 137 21.62 9.95 -13.79
CA VAL A 137 20.79 10.66 -14.78
C VAL A 137 20.60 9.73 -15.97
N VAL A 138 19.34 9.50 -16.34
CA VAL A 138 18.98 8.59 -17.43
C VAL A 138 17.96 9.26 -18.35
N ARG A 139 17.75 8.70 -19.54
CA ARG A 139 16.65 9.14 -20.41
C ARG A 139 15.33 8.87 -19.71
N ARG A 140 14.45 9.87 -19.70
CA ARG A 140 13.09 9.75 -19.25
C ARG A 140 12.35 8.85 -20.24
N VAL A 141 11.95 7.68 -19.80
CA VAL A 141 11.04 6.81 -20.56
C VAL A 141 9.66 7.46 -20.46
N GLU A 142 9.09 7.91 -21.58
CA GLU A 142 7.71 8.40 -21.62
C GLU A 142 6.79 7.29 -21.12
N LYS A 143 6.11 7.59 -20.02
CA LYS A 143 5.12 6.73 -19.38
C LYS A 143 3.75 7.39 -19.59
N ALA A 144 2.75 6.56 -19.88
CA ALA A 144 1.40 6.90 -20.34
C ALA A 144 0.90 8.30 -19.91
N SER A 145 0.61 9.14 -20.91
CA SER A 145 -0.21 10.37 -21.00
C SER A 145 -0.33 11.39 -19.84
N SER A 146 -0.08 11.08 -18.58
CA SER A 146 -0.33 11.98 -17.44
C SER A 146 0.92 12.65 -16.86
N GLY A 147 2.13 12.37 -17.38
CA GLY A 147 3.36 13.08 -17.00
C GLY A 147 3.83 12.89 -15.55
N ALA A 148 3.08 12.16 -14.72
CA ALA A 148 3.44 11.85 -13.35
C ALA A 148 4.33 10.61 -13.26
N ASP A 149 5.20 10.59 -12.25
CA ASP A 149 6.03 9.43 -11.93
C ASP A 149 5.11 8.23 -11.65
N LEU A 150 5.18 7.17 -12.49
CA LEU A 150 4.23 6.05 -12.43
C LEU A 150 4.18 5.40 -11.04
N SER A 151 5.24 5.50 -10.24
CA SER A 151 5.21 4.96 -8.88
C SER A 151 4.24 5.72 -7.99
N ASN A 152 4.14 7.04 -8.10
CA ASN A 152 3.29 7.84 -7.22
C ASN A 152 1.88 8.05 -7.78
N ALA A 153 1.72 8.16 -9.11
CA ALA A 153 0.40 8.39 -9.71
C ALA A 153 -0.48 7.15 -9.76
N ILE A 154 0.11 5.98 -10.03
CA ILE A 154 -0.62 4.70 -9.91
C ILE A 154 -1.04 4.45 -8.46
N LEU A 155 -0.22 4.86 -7.49
CA LEU A 155 -0.50 4.68 -6.06
C LEU A 155 -1.40 5.78 -5.47
N SER A 156 -1.46 6.98 -6.07
CA SER A 156 -2.26 8.09 -5.54
C SER A 156 -3.75 7.97 -5.85
N GLY A 157 -4.14 7.12 -6.80
CA GLY A 157 -5.53 6.90 -7.20
C GLY A 157 -6.22 8.14 -7.76
N ASN A 158 -7.52 7.98 -8.06
CA ASN A 158 -8.42 9.04 -8.52
C ASN A 158 -8.50 10.23 -7.56
N SER A 159 -9.04 11.35 -8.04
CA SER A 159 -9.40 12.44 -7.13
C SER A 159 -10.45 11.93 -6.12
N LYS A 160 -10.20 12.18 -4.83
CA LYS A 160 -11.07 11.73 -3.71
C LYS A 160 -12.54 12.13 -3.91
N GLU A 161 -12.81 13.27 -4.54
CA GLU A 161 -14.18 13.75 -4.75
C GLU A 161 -14.89 13.05 -5.92
N GLU A 162 -14.20 12.69 -7.02
CA GLU A 162 -14.81 11.92 -8.11
C GLU A 162 -15.27 10.53 -7.63
N THR A 163 -14.42 9.86 -6.85
CA THR A 163 -14.75 8.58 -6.21
C THR A 163 -15.95 8.71 -5.29
N HIS A 164 -15.97 9.74 -4.42
CA HIS A 164 -17.13 9.99 -3.55
C HIS A 164 -18.41 10.30 -4.34
N GLN A 165 -18.33 11.08 -5.43
CA GLN A 165 -19.49 11.38 -6.27
C GLN A 165 -20.04 10.12 -6.93
N LEU A 166 -19.16 9.21 -7.40
CA LEU A 166 -19.56 7.92 -7.94
C LEU A 166 -20.32 7.10 -6.89
N PHE A 167 -19.75 6.93 -5.68
CA PHE A 167 -20.41 6.17 -4.62
C PHE A 167 -21.71 6.80 -4.14
N ARG A 168 -21.80 8.14 -4.03
CA ARG A 168 -23.08 8.82 -3.74
C ARG A 168 -24.17 8.46 -4.76
N ARG A 169 -23.85 8.46 -6.06
CA ARG A 169 -24.81 8.10 -7.12
C ARG A 169 -25.26 6.64 -7.00
N ASN A 170 -24.30 5.73 -6.80
CA ASN A 170 -24.59 4.30 -6.64
C ASN A 170 -25.47 4.06 -5.41
N ALA A 171 -25.24 4.81 -4.34
CA ALA A 171 -26.00 4.69 -3.12
C ALA A 171 -27.45 5.14 -3.26
N VAL A 172 -27.67 6.25 -3.98
CA VAL A 172 -29.02 6.74 -4.31
C VAL A 172 -29.76 5.68 -5.15
N ALA A 173 -29.10 5.12 -6.16
CA ALA A 173 -29.69 4.05 -6.96
C ALA A 173 -30.05 2.80 -6.12
N GLN A 174 -29.20 2.43 -5.15
CA GLN A 174 -29.50 1.33 -4.23
C GLN A 174 -30.66 1.67 -3.27
N ASP A 175 -30.74 2.91 -2.78
CA ASP A 175 -31.86 3.38 -1.95
C ASP A 175 -33.19 3.36 -2.73
N GLU A 176 -33.18 3.79 -3.98
CA GLU A 176 -34.34 3.74 -4.89
C GLU A 176 -34.77 2.29 -5.18
N ALA A 177 -33.82 1.38 -5.41
CA ALA A 177 -34.10 -0.03 -5.63
C ALA A 177 -34.73 -0.70 -4.40
N GLU A 178 -34.24 -0.40 -3.20
CA GLU A 178 -34.81 -0.90 -1.95
C GLU A 178 -36.21 -0.32 -1.69
N ALA A 179 -36.42 0.98 -1.95
CA ALA A 179 -37.74 1.60 -1.85
C ALA A 179 -38.75 0.98 -2.82
N ALA A 180 -38.34 0.67 -4.06
CA ALA A 180 -39.18 -0.02 -5.03
C ALA A 180 -39.53 -1.45 -4.58
N ARG A 181 -38.58 -2.18 -3.98
CA ARG A 181 -38.83 -3.52 -3.42
C ARG A 181 -39.84 -3.46 -2.27
N VAL A 182 -39.73 -2.46 -1.39
CA VAL A 182 -40.70 -2.25 -0.29
C VAL A 182 -42.09 -1.90 -0.85
N ALA A 183 -42.17 -1.02 -1.85
CA ALA A 183 -43.42 -0.69 -2.52
C ALA A 183 -44.08 -1.91 -3.21
N ALA A 184 -43.28 -2.87 -3.66
CA ALA A 184 -43.74 -4.15 -4.22
C ALA A 184 -44.11 -5.22 -3.17
N GLY A 185 -44.13 -4.87 -1.87
CA GLY A 185 -44.53 -5.77 -0.78
C GLY A 185 -43.37 -6.42 -0.02
N GLY A 186 -42.12 -6.07 -0.33
CA GLY A 186 -40.96 -6.48 0.45
C GLY A 186 -40.91 -5.81 1.83
N ARG A 187 -40.40 -6.51 2.84
CA ARG A 187 -40.09 -5.91 4.16
C ARG A 187 -38.79 -5.15 4.09
N LYS A 188 -38.77 -3.86 4.49
CA LYS A 188 -37.54 -3.05 4.54
C LYS A 188 -36.41 -3.79 5.27
N ARG A 189 -35.25 -3.88 4.62
CA ARG A 189 -34.10 -4.61 5.16
C ARG A 189 -33.22 -3.68 6.02
N PRO A 190 -32.73 -4.12 7.19
CA PRO A 190 -31.71 -3.39 7.93
C PRO A 190 -30.43 -3.27 7.09
N LYS A 191 -29.73 -2.15 7.20
CA LYS A 191 -28.51 -1.91 6.42
C LYS A 191 -27.31 -2.59 7.07
N VAL A 192 -26.42 -3.13 6.23
CA VAL A 192 -25.05 -3.50 6.59
C VAL A 192 -24.11 -2.59 5.81
N ILE A 193 -23.41 -1.70 6.51
CA ILE A 193 -22.65 -0.59 5.93
C ILE A 193 -21.14 -0.86 6.09
N PRO A 194 -20.37 -0.99 5.00
CA PRO A 194 -18.91 -1.08 5.11
C PRO A 194 -18.32 0.28 5.51
N VAL A 195 -17.30 0.27 6.37
CA VAL A 195 -16.54 1.46 6.77
C VAL A 195 -15.07 1.25 6.41
N ALA A 196 -14.65 1.89 5.31
CA ALA A 196 -13.28 1.92 4.83
C ALA A 196 -12.96 3.30 4.23
N PHE A 197 -11.68 3.64 4.19
CA PHE A 197 -11.22 5.00 3.84
C PHE A 197 -10.34 5.04 2.59
N ASP A 198 -9.82 3.89 2.17
CA ASP A 198 -8.99 3.76 0.98
C ASP A 198 -9.84 3.91 -0.28
N MET A 199 -9.29 4.58 -1.31
CA MET A 199 -10.00 4.80 -2.58
C MET A 199 -10.03 3.55 -3.48
N CYS A 200 -9.32 2.49 -3.12
CA CYS A 200 -9.35 1.21 -3.81
C CYS A 200 -10.41 0.28 -3.19
N PRO A 201 -10.88 -0.74 -3.93
CA PRO A 201 -11.78 -1.75 -3.38
C PRO A 201 -11.25 -2.37 -2.07
N PRO A 202 -12.00 -2.31 -0.95
CA PRO A 202 -11.55 -2.86 0.32
C PRO A 202 -11.69 -4.39 0.30
N ALA A 203 -10.68 -5.08 -0.24
CA ALA A 203 -10.72 -6.51 -0.52
C ALA A 203 -11.16 -7.38 0.67
N GLY A 204 -10.73 -7.06 1.89
CA GLY A 204 -11.14 -7.77 3.11
C GLY A 204 -12.64 -7.66 3.40
N LEU A 205 -13.21 -6.44 3.38
CA LEU A 205 -14.66 -6.24 3.56
C LEU A 205 -15.45 -6.84 2.40
N GLY A 206 -14.94 -6.72 1.17
CA GLY A 206 -15.52 -7.37 0.00
C GLY A 206 -15.63 -8.88 0.18
N ALA A 207 -14.58 -9.55 0.67
CA ALA A 207 -14.60 -10.99 0.92
C ALA A 207 -15.62 -11.39 2.01
N VAL A 208 -15.70 -10.62 3.10
CA VAL A 208 -16.69 -10.86 4.17
C VAL A 208 -18.12 -10.70 3.66
N ILE A 209 -18.40 -9.62 2.93
CA ILE A 209 -19.74 -9.36 2.37
C ILE A 209 -20.09 -10.38 1.29
N ALA A 210 -19.16 -10.74 0.40
CA ALA A 210 -19.38 -11.75 -0.63
C ALA A 210 -19.78 -13.09 0.01
N TYR A 211 -19.05 -13.53 1.04
CA TYR A 211 -19.37 -14.77 1.75
C TYR A 211 -20.70 -14.67 2.50
N ALA A 212 -20.97 -13.54 3.19
CA ALA A 212 -22.23 -13.32 3.88
C ALA A 212 -23.44 -13.40 2.93
N LYS A 213 -23.33 -12.88 1.70
CA LYS A 213 -24.41 -12.94 0.70
C LYS A 213 -24.78 -14.36 0.27
N VAL A 214 -23.83 -15.30 0.26
CA VAL A 214 -24.11 -16.71 -0.09
C VAL A 214 -24.37 -17.61 1.13
N TYR A 215 -24.12 -17.08 2.33
CA TYR A 215 -24.27 -17.81 3.59
C TYR A 215 -25.74 -18.21 3.84
N GLU A 216 -25.95 -19.40 4.44
CA GLU A 216 -27.29 -19.97 4.67
C GLU A 216 -28.17 -19.97 3.38
N ASN A 217 -27.58 -20.30 2.24
CA ASN A 217 -28.25 -20.28 0.92
C ASN A 217 -28.85 -18.91 0.56
N GLY A 218 -28.19 -17.81 0.96
CA GLY A 218 -28.64 -16.45 0.64
C GLY A 218 -29.55 -15.80 1.66
N ALA A 219 -29.82 -16.46 2.79
CA ALA A 219 -30.75 -15.94 3.81
C ALA A 219 -30.33 -14.58 4.38
N LEU A 220 -29.03 -14.27 4.42
CA LEU A 220 -28.56 -12.95 4.85
C LEU A 220 -28.77 -11.88 3.78
N GLU A 221 -28.62 -12.20 2.49
CA GLU A 221 -28.88 -11.27 1.39
C GLU A 221 -30.37 -10.89 1.29
N GLU A 222 -31.25 -11.84 1.59
CA GLU A 222 -32.69 -11.59 1.69
C GLU A 222 -33.06 -10.71 2.89
N PHE A 223 -32.33 -10.83 4.01
CA PHE A 223 -32.63 -10.11 5.24
C PHE A 223 -31.99 -8.72 5.31
N TYR A 224 -30.74 -8.57 4.84
CA TYR A 224 -29.97 -7.34 4.95
C TYR A 224 -29.84 -6.59 3.62
N ASP A 225 -29.84 -5.26 3.68
CA ASP A 225 -29.39 -4.40 2.59
C ASP A 225 -27.87 -4.18 2.71
N PHE A 226 -27.09 -5.05 2.07
CA PHE A 226 -25.64 -4.93 2.01
C PHE A 226 -25.25 -3.74 1.15
N ARG A 227 -24.76 -2.67 1.79
CA ARG A 227 -24.37 -1.45 1.12
C ARG A 227 -23.05 -1.63 0.38
N THR A 228 -22.96 -1.05 -0.81
CA THR A 228 -21.75 -1.02 -1.66
C THR A 228 -21.07 0.36 -1.63
N ASP A 229 -21.33 1.07 -0.54
CA ASP A 229 -20.75 2.35 -0.16
C ASP A 229 -19.31 2.16 0.35
N TRP A 230 -18.45 1.64 -0.52
CA TRP A 230 -17.13 1.11 -0.14
C TRP A 230 -16.16 2.13 0.42
N VAL A 231 -16.39 3.42 0.15
CA VAL A 231 -15.59 4.53 0.67
C VAL A 231 -16.46 5.37 1.58
N TRP A 232 -16.07 5.46 2.84
CA TRP A 232 -16.78 6.23 3.85
C TRP A 232 -16.82 7.71 3.48
N ASP A 233 -18.02 8.26 3.40
CA ASP A 233 -18.25 9.67 3.10
C ASP A 233 -18.96 10.36 4.27
N PRO A 234 -18.26 11.24 5.01
CA PRO A 234 -18.86 12.00 6.11
C PRO A 234 -20.10 12.81 5.72
N LYS A 235 -20.24 13.20 4.43
CA LYS A 235 -21.44 13.92 3.95
C LYS A 235 -22.70 13.05 3.98
N ARG A 236 -22.57 11.74 4.14
CA ARG A 236 -23.68 10.79 4.21
C ARG A 236 -23.96 10.29 5.62
N LEU A 237 -23.22 10.77 6.63
CA LEU A 237 -23.37 10.32 8.01
C LEU A 237 -24.84 10.32 8.47
N GLU A 238 -25.56 11.43 8.26
CA GLU A 238 -26.98 11.54 8.61
C GLU A 238 -27.85 10.45 7.95
N ALA A 239 -27.61 10.14 6.67
CA ALA A 239 -28.34 9.11 5.94
C ALA A 239 -27.96 7.68 6.38
N PHE A 240 -26.72 7.47 6.82
CA PHE A 240 -26.27 6.20 7.39
C PHE A 240 -26.86 5.97 8.77
N THR A 241 -26.96 7.00 9.60
CA THR A 241 -27.42 6.91 10.99
C THR A 241 -28.92 7.15 11.15
N ALA A 242 -29.68 7.36 10.07
CA ALA A 242 -31.11 7.63 10.12
C ALA A 242 -31.94 6.50 10.78
N GLU A 243 -31.43 5.26 10.72
CA GLU A 243 -32.02 4.08 11.36
C GLU A 243 -30.89 3.20 11.93
N PRO A 244 -31.17 2.36 12.93
CA PRO A 244 -30.20 1.38 13.42
C PRO A 244 -29.70 0.46 12.30
N ALA A 245 -28.37 0.35 12.19
CA ALA A 245 -27.71 -0.46 11.17
C ALA A 245 -26.52 -1.22 11.76
N ILE A 246 -25.94 -2.13 10.97
CA ILE A 246 -24.68 -2.80 11.31
C ILE A 246 -23.56 -2.15 10.50
N TYR A 247 -22.47 -1.77 11.16
CA TYR A 247 -21.32 -1.12 10.53
C TYR A 247 -20.10 -2.04 10.59
N LEU A 248 -19.54 -2.38 9.43
CA LEU A 248 -18.41 -3.29 9.31
C LEU A 248 -17.13 -2.48 9.08
N PHE A 249 -16.31 -2.34 10.11
CA PHE A 249 -15.04 -1.61 10.06
C PHE A 249 -13.88 -2.53 9.70
N THR A 250 -12.98 -2.03 8.86
CA THR A 250 -11.68 -2.65 8.60
C THR A 250 -10.55 -1.86 9.25
N ASN A 251 -10.14 -2.30 10.44
CA ASN A 251 -9.10 -1.66 11.23
C ASN A 251 -7.71 -2.10 10.75
N TYR A 252 -6.98 -1.13 10.20
CA TYR A 252 -5.53 -1.19 9.99
C TYR A 252 -4.84 -0.15 10.86
N LEU A 253 -3.55 -0.32 11.11
CA LEU A 253 -2.76 0.63 11.92
C LEU A 253 -2.90 2.08 11.43
N TRP A 254 -3.00 2.28 10.11
CA TRP A 254 -3.13 3.61 9.50
C TRP A 254 -4.56 4.16 9.47
N SER A 255 -5.58 3.33 9.70
CA SER A 255 -7.00 3.73 9.68
C SER A 255 -7.69 3.65 11.04
N HIS A 256 -7.03 3.08 12.05
CA HIS A 256 -7.63 2.77 13.35
C HIS A 256 -8.29 3.98 14.01
N GLN A 257 -7.57 5.09 14.09
CA GLN A 257 -8.07 6.31 14.73
C GLN A 257 -9.32 6.85 14.02
N GLU A 258 -9.34 6.79 12.68
CA GLU A 258 -10.49 7.21 11.88
C GLU A 258 -11.68 6.25 12.07
N CYS A 259 -11.44 4.93 12.14
CA CYS A 259 -12.46 3.94 12.48
C CYS A 259 -13.12 4.25 13.83
N ILE A 260 -12.33 4.53 14.86
CA ILE A 260 -12.85 4.83 16.20
C ILE A 260 -13.70 6.12 16.19
N GLN A 261 -13.20 7.18 15.57
CA GLN A 261 -13.92 8.46 15.48
C GLN A 261 -15.27 8.30 14.76
N VAL A 262 -15.31 7.54 13.67
CA VAL A 262 -16.54 7.26 12.94
C VAL A 262 -17.48 6.40 13.78
N SER A 263 -16.95 5.39 14.48
CA SER A 263 -17.73 4.54 15.40
C SER A 263 -18.38 5.36 16.52
N GLU A 264 -17.65 6.30 17.13
CA GLU A 264 -18.18 7.23 18.13
C GLU A 264 -19.32 8.09 17.57
N GLN A 265 -19.12 8.71 16.41
CA GLN A 265 -20.16 9.52 15.75
C GLN A 265 -21.43 8.71 15.43
N ILE A 266 -21.26 7.46 14.98
CA ILE A 266 -22.39 6.56 14.73
C ILE A 266 -23.16 6.30 16.02
N LYS A 267 -22.48 5.99 17.13
CA LYS A 267 -23.14 5.70 18.41
C LYS A 267 -23.78 6.95 19.03
N GLU A 268 -23.25 8.14 18.77
CA GLU A 268 -23.89 9.41 19.18
C GLU A 268 -25.21 9.67 18.46
N LEU A 269 -25.26 9.38 17.15
CA LEU A 269 -26.44 9.66 16.31
C LEU A 269 -27.45 8.50 16.26
N SER A 270 -26.96 7.27 16.40
CA SER A 270 -27.74 6.03 16.30
C SER A 270 -27.22 5.01 17.33
N PRO A 271 -27.52 5.21 18.63
CA PRO A 271 -26.97 4.40 19.72
C PRO A 271 -27.35 2.92 19.66
N ASP A 272 -28.46 2.58 18.99
CA ASP A 272 -28.93 1.21 18.80
C ASP A 272 -28.30 0.51 17.58
N SER A 273 -27.47 1.22 16.82
CA SER A 273 -26.62 0.61 15.79
C SER A 273 -25.54 -0.27 16.40
N ILE A 274 -25.09 -1.26 15.63
CA ILE A 274 -24.09 -2.24 16.06
C ILE A 274 -22.80 -2.03 15.26
N THR A 275 -21.69 -1.78 15.94
CA THR A 275 -20.38 -1.60 15.32
C THR A 275 -19.55 -2.88 15.42
N ILE A 276 -19.12 -3.39 14.27
CA ILE A 276 -18.28 -4.60 14.19
C ILE A 276 -16.92 -4.20 13.64
N HIS A 277 -15.89 -4.31 14.46
CA HIS A 277 -14.51 -4.03 14.09
C HIS A 277 -13.76 -5.33 13.76
N GLY A 278 -13.20 -5.41 12.56
CA GLY A 278 -12.31 -6.50 12.14
C GLY A 278 -11.01 -5.95 11.59
N GLY A 279 -10.10 -6.84 11.19
CA GLY A 279 -8.83 -6.47 10.57
C GLY A 279 -7.60 -6.64 11.48
N PRO A 280 -6.39 -6.48 10.92
CA PRO A 280 -5.15 -6.85 11.60
C PRO A 280 -4.85 -6.06 12.87
N ASP A 281 -5.38 -4.84 13.00
CA ASP A 281 -5.12 -3.92 14.10
C ASP A 281 -6.16 -4.01 15.25
N THR A 282 -6.93 -5.10 15.27
CA THR A 282 -7.81 -5.43 16.40
C THR A 282 -7.07 -6.26 17.47
N PRO A 283 -7.45 -6.17 18.75
CA PRO A 283 -6.82 -6.94 19.83
C PRO A 283 -6.86 -8.45 19.57
N LYS A 284 -5.68 -9.09 19.58
CA LYS A 284 -5.52 -10.52 19.33
C LYS A 284 -5.29 -11.32 20.61
N TYR A 285 -4.48 -10.79 21.52
CA TYR A 285 -4.06 -11.48 22.71
C TYR A 285 -5.12 -11.42 23.81
N GLU A 286 -5.17 -12.49 24.59
CA GLU A 286 -6.01 -12.55 25.78
C GLU A 286 -5.59 -11.45 26.77
N ASN A 287 -6.58 -10.73 27.29
CA ASN A 287 -6.51 -9.57 28.19
C ASN A 287 -6.42 -8.21 27.50
N ASP A 288 -5.93 -8.12 26.25
CA ASP A 288 -5.90 -6.85 25.52
C ASP A 288 -7.32 -6.36 25.21
N GLN A 289 -8.28 -7.28 25.05
CA GLN A 289 -9.66 -6.93 24.76
C GLN A 289 -10.30 -6.08 25.87
N HIS A 290 -10.01 -6.33 27.15
CA HIS A 290 -10.64 -5.56 28.23
C HIS A 290 -10.17 -4.11 28.22
N ARG A 291 -8.89 -3.89 27.94
CA ARG A 291 -8.33 -2.53 27.79
C ARG A 291 -8.93 -1.83 26.58
N TYR A 292 -8.96 -2.52 25.44
CA TYR A 292 -9.47 -1.97 24.19
C TYR A 292 -10.95 -1.56 24.28
N PHE A 293 -11.82 -2.45 24.80
CA PHE A 293 -13.25 -2.14 24.95
C PHE A 293 -13.54 -1.12 26.06
N ALA A 294 -12.63 -0.93 27.02
CA ALA A 294 -12.72 0.14 28.01
C ALA A 294 -12.29 1.50 27.43
N GLU A 295 -11.28 1.51 26.57
CA GLU A 295 -10.79 2.70 25.88
C GLU A 295 -11.76 3.16 24.77
N PHE A 296 -12.37 2.22 24.05
CA PHE A 296 -13.26 2.49 22.93
C PHE A 296 -14.69 1.97 23.19
N PRO A 297 -15.51 2.71 23.93
CA PRO A 297 -16.87 2.29 24.28
C PRO A 297 -17.81 2.19 23.07
N SER A 298 -17.47 2.86 21.96
CA SER A 298 -18.21 2.81 20.71
C SER A 298 -18.10 1.48 19.96
N VAL A 299 -17.14 0.61 20.33
CA VAL A 299 -16.94 -0.72 19.76
C VAL A 299 -17.86 -1.73 20.45
N ASP A 300 -18.80 -2.30 19.69
CA ASP A 300 -19.76 -3.29 20.18
C ASP A 300 -19.22 -4.72 20.03
N VAL A 301 -18.61 -5.03 18.88
CA VAL A 301 -18.13 -6.37 18.51
C VAL A 301 -16.76 -6.28 17.83
N ILE A 302 -15.88 -7.24 18.11
CA ILE A 302 -14.64 -7.48 17.38
C ILE A 302 -14.68 -8.87 16.77
N ILE A 303 -14.34 -8.98 15.48
CA ILE A 303 -14.14 -10.26 14.78
C ILE A 303 -12.64 -10.45 14.54
N ARG A 304 -12.07 -11.49 15.15
CA ARG A 304 -10.64 -11.82 15.08
C ARG A 304 -10.35 -12.86 14.00
N GLY A 305 -9.18 -12.73 13.36
CA GLY A 305 -8.70 -13.71 12.37
C GLY A 305 -9.33 -13.52 10.99
N GLU A 306 -9.66 -14.62 10.34
CA GLU A 306 -10.30 -14.64 9.01
C GLU A 306 -11.81 -14.39 9.18
N GLY A 307 -12.26 -13.22 8.74
CA GLY A 307 -13.57 -12.68 9.10
C GLY A 307 -14.76 -13.21 8.30
N GLU A 308 -14.55 -13.96 7.21
CA GLU A 308 -15.64 -14.37 6.32
C GLU A 308 -16.67 -15.25 7.04
N VAL A 309 -16.20 -16.33 7.68
CA VAL A 309 -17.09 -17.26 8.40
C VAL A 309 -17.65 -16.62 9.66
N ALA A 310 -16.78 -16.08 10.52
CA ALA A 310 -17.19 -15.49 11.79
C ALA A 310 -18.08 -14.25 11.61
N GLY A 311 -17.82 -13.44 10.58
CA GLY A 311 -18.64 -12.28 10.23
C GLY A 311 -20.04 -12.68 9.74
N ALA A 312 -20.15 -13.69 8.87
CA ALA A 312 -21.45 -14.19 8.43
C ALA A 312 -22.24 -14.86 9.58
N GLU A 313 -21.58 -15.63 10.45
CA GLU A 313 -22.20 -16.18 11.66
C GLU A 313 -22.70 -15.07 12.60
N ALA A 314 -21.89 -14.04 12.83
CA ALA A 314 -22.29 -12.87 13.62
C ALA A 314 -23.52 -12.18 13.01
N LEU A 315 -23.49 -11.87 11.71
CA LEU A 315 -24.65 -11.28 11.02
C LEU A 315 -25.90 -12.16 11.12
N SER A 316 -25.76 -13.49 11.02
CA SER A 316 -26.90 -14.41 11.17
C SER A 316 -27.55 -14.31 12.55
N LYS A 317 -26.75 -14.24 13.62
CA LYS A 317 -27.21 -14.08 15.01
C LYS A 317 -27.80 -12.70 15.29
N LEU A 318 -27.20 -11.65 14.72
CA LEU A 318 -27.65 -10.28 14.92
C LEU A 318 -29.03 -10.00 14.31
N ARG A 319 -29.56 -10.87 13.43
CA ARG A 319 -30.95 -10.77 12.93
C ARG A 319 -31.99 -10.79 14.06
N GLU A 320 -31.66 -11.42 15.18
CA GLU A 320 -32.56 -11.55 16.34
C GLU A 320 -32.74 -10.23 17.09
N VAL A 321 -31.77 -9.30 16.98
CA VAL A 321 -31.70 -8.09 17.82
C VAL A 321 -31.56 -6.79 17.05
N ILE A 322 -31.17 -6.80 15.77
CA ILE A 322 -30.99 -5.57 14.98
C ILE A 322 -32.31 -4.79 14.87
N GLY A 323 -32.25 -3.49 15.20
CA GLY A 323 -33.42 -2.60 15.24
C GLY A 323 -34.11 -2.53 16.60
N ASN A 324 -33.75 -3.38 17.56
CA ASN A 324 -34.22 -3.25 18.94
C ASN A 324 -33.45 -2.13 19.65
N PRO A 325 -34.10 -1.37 20.55
CA PRO A 325 -33.39 -0.49 21.46
C PRO A 325 -32.43 -1.28 22.35
N GLN A 326 -31.18 -0.83 22.45
CA GLN A 326 -30.11 -1.48 23.24
C GLN A 326 -30.00 -2.99 22.94
N PRO A 327 -29.58 -3.37 21.72
CA PRO A 327 -29.55 -4.78 21.30
C PRO A 327 -28.66 -5.63 22.22
N ASP A 328 -29.19 -6.74 22.71
CA ASP A 328 -28.44 -7.70 23.53
C ASP A 328 -27.53 -8.57 22.66
N LEU A 329 -26.22 -8.33 22.72
CA LEU A 329 -25.23 -9.03 21.91
C LEU A 329 -24.90 -10.43 22.45
N SER A 330 -25.53 -10.89 23.54
CA SER A 330 -25.40 -12.26 24.04
C SER A 330 -25.81 -13.32 23.01
N VAL A 331 -26.59 -12.95 21.99
CA VAL A 331 -26.88 -13.79 20.81
C VAL A 331 -25.62 -14.27 20.07
N LEU A 332 -24.46 -13.63 20.30
CA LEU A 332 -23.17 -13.99 19.71
C LEU A 332 -22.41 -15.09 20.48
N GLU A 333 -22.97 -15.68 21.54
CA GLU A 333 -22.28 -16.68 22.40
C GLU A 333 -21.66 -17.86 21.63
N SER A 334 -22.23 -18.24 20.49
CA SER A 334 -21.76 -19.36 19.68
C SER A 334 -20.79 -18.97 18.57
N VAL A 335 -20.53 -17.68 18.35
CA VAL A 335 -19.74 -17.18 17.20
C VAL A 335 -18.26 -17.22 17.54
N LYS A 336 -17.52 -18.18 16.98
CA LYS A 336 -16.06 -18.27 17.18
C LYS A 336 -15.36 -17.05 16.59
N GLY A 337 -14.29 -16.61 17.24
CA GLY A 337 -13.53 -15.43 16.84
C GLY A 337 -14.18 -14.09 17.24
N ALA A 338 -15.37 -14.10 17.84
CA ALA A 338 -16.03 -12.89 18.34
C ALA A 338 -15.52 -12.49 19.73
N THR A 339 -15.36 -11.19 19.97
CA THR A 339 -15.38 -10.57 21.30
C THR A 339 -16.45 -9.51 21.28
N TYR A 340 -17.31 -9.44 22.29
CA TYR A 340 -18.44 -8.51 22.26
C TYR A 340 -18.82 -8.03 23.65
N ARG A 341 -19.58 -6.93 23.69
CA ARG A 341 -20.10 -6.33 24.91
C ARG A 341 -21.44 -6.94 25.31
N THR A 342 -21.62 -7.20 26.59
CA THR A 342 -22.86 -7.63 27.23
C THR A 342 -23.16 -6.71 28.41
N PRO A 343 -24.39 -6.70 28.96
CA PRO A 343 -24.68 -5.99 30.21
C PRO A 343 -23.76 -6.39 31.38
N GLU A 344 -23.28 -7.64 31.39
CA GLU A 344 -22.43 -8.20 32.43
C GLU A 344 -20.92 -7.93 32.21
N GLY A 345 -20.52 -7.47 31.03
CA GLY A 345 -19.12 -7.17 30.70
C GLY A 345 -18.71 -7.57 29.29
N ILE A 346 -17.43 -7.89 29.10
CA ILE A 346 -16.87 -8.26 27.80
C ILE A 346 -16.72 -9.78 27.72
N VAL A 347 -17.31 -10.40 26.71
CA VAL A 347 -17.22 -11.84 26.43
C VAL A 347 -16.26 -12.06 25.26
N ARG A 348 -15.28 -12.95 25.44
CA ARG A 348 -14.35 -13.40 24.38
C ARG A 348 -14.62 -14.86 24.08
N ASN A 349 -15.16 -15.14 22.90
CA ASN A 349 -15.35 -16.52 22.44
C ASN A 349 -14.01 -17.15 22.02
N PRO A 350 -13.91 -18.49 21.95
CA PRO A 350 -12.74 -19.17 21.39
C PRO A 350 -12.43 -18.68 19.97
N ASP A 351 -11.15 -18.75 19.57
CA ASP A 351 -10.73 -18.31 18.23
C ASP A 351 -11.29 -19.23 17.13
N GLN A 352 -11.54 -18.64 15.96
CA GLN A 352 -12.01 -19.38 14.79
C GLN A 352 -10.84 -20.08 14.10
N ASP A 353 -11.05 -21.34 13.69
CA ASP A 353 -10.07 -22.07 12.91
C ASP A 353 -9.88 -21.38 11.55
N ARG A 354 -8.63 -21.30 11.08
CA ARG A 354 -8.36 -20.73 9.77
C ARG A 354 -8.97 -21.58 8.65
N ILE A 355 -9.46 -20.92 7.61
CA ILE A 355 -10.21 -21.51 6.48
C ILE A 355 -9.30 -22.40 5.64
N LYS A 356 -9.53 -23.72 5.65
CA LYS A 356 -8.62 -24.68 4.99
C LYS A 356 -8.69 -24.61 3.47
N ASP A 357 -9.91 -24.55 2.94
CA ASP A 357 -10.20 -24.47 1.51
C ASP A 357 -10.69 -23.06 1.19
N LEU A 358 -9.87 -22.31 0.46
CA LEU A 358 -10.16 -20.93 0.11
C LEU A 358 -11.16 -20.80 -1.04
N ASP A 359 -11.36 -21.86 -1.82
CA ASP A 359 -12.29 -21.84 -2.96
C ASP A 359 -13.77 -21.90 -2.52
N LEU A 360 -14.03 -22.19 -1.24
CA LEU A 360 -15.35 -22.03 -0.62
C LEU A 360 -15.76 -20.57 -0.47
N LEU A 361 -14.81 -19.63 -0.55
CA LEU A 361 -15.09 -18.20 -0.45
C LEU A 361 -15.44 -17.65 -1.83
N PRO A 362 -16.59 -16.97 -2.01
CA PRO A 362 -16.85 -16.27 -3.26
C PRO A 362 -15.88 -15.09 -3.44
N SER A 363 -15.64 -14.72 -4.69
CA SER A 363 -14.83 -13.55 -5.04
C SER A 363 -15.69 -12.31 -5.13
N ALA A 364 -15.36 -11.25 -4.39
CA ALA A 364 -16.05 -9.96 -4.47
C ALA A 364 -15.97 -9.33 -5.88
N TYR A 365 -14.89 -9.60 -6.62
CA TYR A 365 -14.73 -9.17 -8.01
C TYR A 365 -15.72 -9.90 -8.93
N LEU A 366 -15.81 -11.22 -8.80
CA LEU A 366 -16.62 -12.05 -9.70
C LEU A 366 -18.12 -12.06 -9.34
N THR A 367 -18.48 -11.62 -8.13
CA THR A 367 -19.89 -11.42 -7.72
C THR A 367 -20.45 -10.06 -8.14
N GLY A 368 -19.64 -9.20 -8.75
CA GLY A 368 -20.03 -7.84 -9.15
C GLY A 368 -20.10 -6.83 -8.00
N LEU A 369 -19.62 -7.18 -6.79
CA LEU A 369 -19.65 -6.27 -5.63
C LEU A 369 -18.78 -5.03 -5.85
N PHE A 370 -17.71 -5.19 -6.64
CA PHE A 370 -16.79 -4.11 -6.99
C PHE A 370 -17.03 -3.50 -8.37
N ASP A 371 -18.10 -3.88 -9.09
CA ASP A 371 -18.40 -3.30 -10.40
C ASP A 371 -18.70 -1.79 -10.33
N ASN A 372 -19.11 -1.31 -9.16
CA ASN A 372 -19.28 0.10 -8.86
C ASN A 372 -18.00 0.95 -8.95
N TYR A 373 -16.82 0.33 -9.05
CA TYR A 373 -15.55 0.99 -9.33
C TYR A 373 -15.24 1.11 -10.84
N ILE A 374 -15.96 0.39 -11.70
CA ILE A 374 -15.70 0.40 -13.15
C ILE A 374 -15.92 1.81 -13.71
N GLY A 375 -14.98 2.25 -14.54
CA GLY A 375 -15.01 3.59 -15.15
C GLY A 375 -14.27 4.66 -14.36
N LEU A 376 -13.72 4.31 -13.19
CA LEU A 376 -12.72 5.13 -12.51
C LEU A 376 -11.37 5.01 -13.23
N ASP A 377 -10.76 6.16 -13.54
CA ASP A 377 -9.43 6.21 -14.14
C ASP A 377 -8.37 5.74 -13.12
N ASP A 378 -7.20 5.32 -13.59
CA ASP A 378 -6.07 4.96 -12.72
C ASP A 378 -6.39 4.00 -11.54
N LEU A 379 -7.44 3.16 -11.67
CA LEU A 379 -7.92 2.28 -10.61
C LEU A 379 -6.83 1.30 -10.16
N PHE A 380 -6.60 1.27 -8.85
CA PHE A 380 -5.74 0.31 -8.18
C PHE A 380 -6.60 -0.73 -7.45
N VAL A 381 -6.26 -2.01 -7.60
CA VAL A 381 -6.98 -3.10 -6.91
C VAL A 381 -6.00 -4.06 -6.25
N ILE A 382 -6.48 -4.75 -5.23
CA ILE A 382 -5.72 -5.72 -4.44
C ILE A 382 -6.30 -7.11 -4.69
N LEU A 383 -5.51 -8.00 -5.30
CA LEU A 383 -5.87 -9.42 -5.46
C LEU A 383 -5.10 -10.27 -4.45
N GLU A 384 -5.74 -11.32 -3.97
CA GLU A 384 -5.12 -12.29 -3.06
C GLU A 384 -5.09 -13.65 -3.75
N THR A 385 -3.92 -14.22 -3.97
CA THR A 385 -3.79 -15.53 -4.63
C THR A 385 -3.58 -16.65 -3.60
N ASN A 386 -3.08 -16.28 -2.42
CA ASN A 386 -2.92 -17.20 -1.29
C ASN A 386 -2.90 -16.49 0.07
N ARG A 387 -3.18 -17.28 1.13
CA ARG A 387 -3.14 -16.85 2.54
C ARG A 387 -2.08 -17.60 3.32
N GLY A 388 -1.23 -16.85 4.00
CA GLY A 388 -0.25 -17.35 4.97
C GLY A 388 1.18 -16.94 4.65
N CYS A 389 2.06 -17.17 5.61
CA CYS A 389 3.50 -16.94 5.46
C CYS A 389 4.26 -18.00 6.26
N PRO A 390 5.22 -18.72 5.66
CA PRO A 390 5.95 -19.79 6.33
C PRO A 390 7.08 -19.27 7.22
N TYR A 391 7.28 -17.95 7.32
CA TYR A 391 8.36 -17.34 8.08
C TYR A 391 7.89 -16.89 9.47
N GLY A 392 8.72 -17.11 10.48
CA GLY A 392 8.46 -16.79 11.88
C GLY A 392 9.15 -15.51 12.37
N CYS A 393 9.23 -14.47 11.53
CA CYS A 393 9.86 -13.19 11.88
C CYS A 393 9.22 -12.63 13.16
N THR A 394 10.00 -12.32 14.19
CA THR A 394 9.50 -12.00 15.53
C THR A 394 8.70 -10.69 15.61
N PHE A 395 8.97 -9.76 14.70
CA PHE A 395 8.30 -8.45 14.62
C PHE A 395 7.04 -8.47 13.74
N CYS A 396 6.83 -9.53 12.96
CA CYS A 396 5.87 -9.50 11.86
C CYS A 396 4.50 -9.99 12.31
N ASP A 397 3.50 -9.10 12.33
CA ASP A 397 2.12 -9.46 12.67
C ASP A 397 1.54 -10.58 11.77
N TRP A 398 1.94 -10.64 10.50
CA TRP A 398 1.50 -11.67 9.56
C TRP A 398 2.12 -13.05 9.84
N GLY A 399 3.44 -13.06 10.07
CA GLY A 399 4.24 -14.27 10.27
C GLY A 399 4.13 -14.83 11.69
N SER A 400 4.15 -13.96 12.70
CA SER A 400 4.01 -14.33 14.12
C SER A 400 2.61 -14.82 14.47
N ALA A 401 1.57 -14.29 13.81
CA ALA A 401 0.20 -14.74 14.02
C ALA A 401 -0.08 -16.14 13.45
N THR A 402 0.77 -16.68 12.56
CA THR A 402 0.39 -17.87 11.80
C THR A 402 1.48 -18.94 11.63
N ALA A 403 2.77 -18.60 11.50
CA ALA A 403 3.85 -19.52 11.13
C ALA A 403 3.39 -20.61 10.14
N SER A 404 2.58 -20.20 9.17
CA SER A 404 1.51 -21.06 8.67
C SER A 404 1.82 -21.69 7.35
N LYS A 405 1.21 -22.87 7.15
CA LYS A 405 1.01 -23.42 5.82
C LYS A 405 0.29 -22.39 4.95
N ILE A 406 0.86 -22.11 3.78
CA ILE A 406 0.22 -21.28 2.77
C ILE A 406 -0.92 -22.09 2.13
N ARG A 407 -2.12 -21.52 2.09
CA ARG A 407 -3.28 -22.06 1.37
C ARG A 407 -3.58 -21.15 0.19
N LYS A 408 -4.03 -21.70 -0.93
CA LYS A 408 -4.10 -20.99 -2.21
C LYS A 408 -5.53 -20.99 -2.71
N PHE A 409 -5.94 -19.90 -3.34
CA PHE A 409 -7.15 -19.90 -4.18
C PHE A 409 -6.87 -20.70 -5.45
N GLY A 410 -7.90 -21.26 -6.07
CA GLY A 410 -7.84 -21.96 -7.34
C GLY A 410 -7.33 -21.07 -8.46
N MET A 411 -6.63 -21.65 -9.44
CA MET A 411 -6.11 -20.88 -10.58
C MET A 411 -7.22 -20.28 -11.43
N GLU A 412 -8.34 -20.98 -11.59
CA GLU A 412 -9.49 -20.49 -12.36
C GLU A 412 -10.03 -19.17 -11.80
N ARG A 413 -10.19 -19.10 -10.47
CA ARG A 413 -10.58 -17.86 -9.78
C ARG A 413 -9.57 -16.73 -10.01
N VAL A 414 -8.28 -17.00 -9.82
CA VAL A 414 -7.23 -15.98 -9.96
C VAL A 414 -7.17 -15.43 -11.39
N VAL A 415 -7.31 -16.30 -12.40
CA VAL A 415 -7.37 -15.88 -13.80
C VAL A 415 -8.61 -15.03 -14.07
N ALA A 416 -9.78 -15.45 -13.60
CA ALA A 416 -11.02 -14.69 -13.76
C ALA A 416 -10.96 -13.31 -13.07
N GLU A 417 -10.34 -13.20 -11.90
CA GLU A 417 -10.13 -11.91 -11.23
C GLU A 417 -9.18 -10.98 -12.01
N LEU A 418 -8.15 -11.54 -12.67
CA LEU A 418 -7.29 -10.79 -13.58
C LEU A 418 -8.03 -10.35 -14.85
N GLU A 419 -8.87 -11.21 -15.41
CA GLU A 419 -9.74 -10.88 -16.55
C GLU A 419 -10.71 -9.75 -16.20
N TRP A 420 -11.34 -9.81 -15.02
CA TRP A 420 -12.16 -8.72 -14.49
C TRP A 420 -11.34 -7.44 -14.39
N ALA A 421 -10.14 -7.49 -13.79
CA ALA A 421 -9.29 -6.31 -13.63
C ALA A 421 -8.90 -5.69 -14.99
N SER A 422 -8.55 -6.53 -15.97
CA SER A 422 -8.24 -6.09 -17.33
C SER A 422 -9.47 -5.46 -18.03
N GLY A 423 -10.64 -6.10 -17.93
CA GLY A 423 -11.89 -5.60 -18.50
C GLY A 423 -12.37 -4.29 -17.87
N ALA A 424 -12.17 -4.15 -16.56
CA ALA A 424 -12.41 -2.92 -15.81
C ALA A 424 -11.34 -1.83 -16.05
N LYS A 425 -10.31 -2.10 -16.88
CA LYS A 425 -9.19 -1.20 -17.17
C LYS A 425 -8.42 -0.76 -15.93
N VAL A 426 -8.28 -1.67 -14.96
CA VAL A 426 -7.49 -1.47 -13.75
C VAL A 426 -6.07 -1.07 -14.13
N ALA A 427 -5.63 0.08 -13.66
CA ALA A 427 -4.29 0.58 -13.95
C ALA A 427 -3.22 -0.26 -13.28
N SER A 428 -3.45 -0.71 -12.05
CA SER A 428 -2.50 -1.57 -11.35
C SER A 428 -3.15 -2.59 -10.43
N VAL A 429 -2.59 -3.79 -10.46
CA VAL A 429 -2.94 -4.90 -9.58
C VAL A 429 -1.84 -5.08 -8.54
N SER A 430 -2.19 -5.01 -7.26
CA SER A 430 -1.31 -5.41 -6.16
C SER A 430 -1.69 -6.79 -5.67
N ILE A 431 -0.69 -7.66 -5.52
CA ILE A 431 -0.86 -8.99 -4.96
C ILE A 431 -0.63 -8.92 -3.46
N ALA A 432 -1.68 -9.19 -2.68
CA ALA A 432 -1.69 -9.15 -1.22
C ALA A 432 -0.86 -10.27 -0.56
N ASP A 433 -0.41 -11.25 -1.35
CA ASP A 433 0.37 -12.37 -0.84
C ASP A 433 1.64 -11.90 -0.10
N ALA A 434 2.00 -12.61 0.97
CA ALA A 434 3.21 -12.27 1.73
C ALA A 434 4.52 -12.55 0.96
N ASN A 435 4.48 -13.43 -0.06
CA ASN A 435 5.64 -13.92 -0.81
C ASN A 435 5.28 -14.38 -2.23
N PHE A 436 4.81 -13.49 -3.09
CA PHE A 436 4.56 -13.79 -4.50
C PHE A 436 5.85 -14.25 -5.22
N GLY A 437 5.76 -15.31 -6.03
CA GLY A 437 6.91 -15.96 -6.66
C GLY A 437 7.53 -17.09 -5.83
N ILE A 438 6.84 -17.55 -4.79
CA ILE A 438 7.25 -18.73 -4.01
C ILE A 438 6.81 -20.04 -4.69
N PHE A 439 5.79 -20.00 -5.56
CA PHE A 439 5.27 -21.15 -6.29
C PHE A 439 5.47 -21.03 -7.81
N GLU A 440 5.47 -22.16 -8.49
CA GLU A 440 5.55 -22.23 -9.95
C GLU A 440 4.38 -21.54 -10.64
N ARG A 441 3.15 -21.70 -10.10
CA ARG A 441 1.93 -21.06 -10.61
C ARG A 441 2.00 -19.53 -10.64
N ASP A 442 2.85 -18.92 -9.82
CA ASP A 442 3.00 -17.47 -9.76
C ASP A 442 3.59 -16.93 -11.08
N VAL A 443 4.37 -17.76 -11.78
CA VAL A 443 4.84 -17.47 -13.14
C VAL A 443 3.67 -17.41 -14.11
N ASP A 444 2.71 -18.34 -14.01
CA ASP A 444 1.56 -18.37 -14.91
C ASP A 444 0.60 -17.21 -14.64
N ILE A 445 0.42 -16.81 -13.38
CA ILE A 445 -0.32 -15.59 -13.01
C ILE A 445 0.32 -14.35 -13.68
N ALA A 446 1.65 -14.23 -13.65
CA ALA A 446 2.35 -13.13 -14.32
C ALA A 446 2.21 -13.18 -15.85
N LYS A 447 2.24 -14.37 -16.47
CA LYS A 447 1.98 -14.54 -17.90
C LYS A 447 0.57 -14.11 -18.28
N THR A 448 -0.44 -14.53 -17.51
CA THR A 448 -1.83 -14.12 -17.74
C THR A 448 -1.96 -12.59 -17.66
N ALA A 449 -1.33 -11.94 -16.67
CA ALA A 449 -1.33 -10.48 -16.60
C ALA A 449 -0.68 -9.82 -17.84
N ALA A 450 0.43 -10.37 -18.35
CA ALA A 450 1.09 -9.88 -19.57
C ALA A 450 0.26 -10.12 -20.84
N GLU A 451 -0.40 -11.27 -20.97
CA GLU A 451 -1.31 -11.59 -22.08
C GLU A 451 -2.50 -10.63 -22.11
N LEU A 452 -3.13 -10.41 -20.94
CA LEU A 452 -4.22 -9.45 -20.80
C LEU A 452 -3.79 -8.03 -21.12
N LYS A 453 -2.60 -7.61 -20.64
CA LYS A 453 -2.00 -6.32 -20.97
C LYS A 453 -1.82 -6.15 -22.48
N ASN A 454 -1.31 -7.16 -23.17
CA ASN A 454 -1.13 -7.11 -24.62
C ASN A 454 -2.47 -7.01 -25.36
N ALA A 455 -3.52 -7.64 -24.84
CA ALA A 455 -4.85 -7.63 -25.45
C ALA A 455 -5.64 -6.34 -25.21
N SER A 456 -5.61 -5.80 -23.98
CA SER A 456 -6.49 -4.69 -23.55
C SER A 456 -5.77 -3.37 -23.28
N GLY A 457 -4.44 -3.41 -23.12
CA GLY A 457 -3.66 -2.31 -22.59
C GLY A 457 -3.58 -2.25 -21.06
N PHE A 458 -4.20 -3.19 -20.33
CA PHE A 458 -4.25 -3.24 -18.87
C PHE A 458 -3.97 -4.64 -18.30
N PRO A 459 -3.34 -4.78 -17.12
CA PRO A 459 -2.91 -3.70 -16.23
C PRO A 459 -1.58 -3.06 -16.63
N ARG A 460 -1.34 -1.81 -16.24
CA ARG A 460 -0.06 -1.10 -16.45
C ARG A 460 0.92 -1.34 -15.32
N GLY A 461 0.43 -1.64 -14.11
CA GLY A 461 1.21 -2.04 -12.95
C GLY A 461 0.81 -3.42 -12.44
N PHE A 462 1.78 -4.19 -11.99
CA PHE A 462 1.54 -5.48 -11.36
C PHE A 462 2.67 -5.77 -10.37
N GLY A 463 2.36 -6.06 -9.12
CA GLY A 463 3.41 -6.35 -8.15
C GLY A 463 2.88 -6.60 -6.75
N GLY A 464 3.78 -6.82 -5.81
CA GLY A 464 3.45 -7.12 -4.42
C GLY A 464 4.70 -7.46 -3.64
N ASN A 465 4.57 -8.19 -2.54
CA ASN A 465 5.71 -8.64 -1.77
C ASN A 465 6.33 -9.89 -2.41
N TYR A 466 7.56 -9.78 -2.90
CA TYR A 466 8.24 -10.89 -3.56
C TYR A 466 8.80 -11.93 -2.59
N ALA A 467 9.00 -13.16 -3.12
CA ALA A 467 9.57 -14.27 -2.38
C ALA A 467 10.99 -13.98 -1.86
N LYS A 468 11.19 -14.17 -0.57
CA LYS A 468 12.43 -13.74 0.12
C LYS A 468 13.61 -14.71 -0.03
N ASN A 469 13.36 -16.00 -0.26
CA ASN A 469 14.38 -17.07 -0.23
C ASN A 469 14.62 -17.79 -1.57
N THR A 470 13.84 -17.48 -2.60
CA THR A 470 13.94 -18.16 -3.89
C THR A 470 13.84 -17.15 -5.03
N VAL A 471 14.76 -17.28 -5.98
CA VAL A 471 14.72 -16.53 -7.24
C VAL A 471 14.23 -17.39 -8.41
N LYS A 472 13.95 -18.68 -8.17
CA LYS A 472 13.64 -19.67 -9.21
C LYS A 472 12.47 -19.22 -10.09
N TYR A 473 11.41 -18.71 -9.47
CA TYR A 473 10.21 -18.24 -10.17
C TYR A 473 10.19 -16.71 -10.33
N LEU A 474 10.91 -15.98 -9.48
CA LEU A 474 11.00 -14.52 -9.56
C LEU A 474 11.59 -14.04 -10.88
N ARG A 475 12.68 -14.67 -11.35
CA ARG A 475 13.30 -14.27 -12.61
C ARG A 475 12.34 -14.40 -13.80
N PRO A 476 11.69 -15.56 -14.04
CA PRO A 476 10.64 -15.67 -15.05
C PRO A 476 9.50 -14.66 -14.90
N ILE A 477 9.05 -14.38 -13.66
CA ILE A 477 8.01 -13.37 -13.40
C ILE A 477 8.48 -11.99 -13.85
N ILE A 478 9.67 -11.58 -13.45
CA ILE A 478 10.26 -10.28 -13.79
C ILE A 478 10.44 -10.15 -15.31
N ASP A 479 10.97 -11.18 -15.95
CA ASP A 479 11.18 -11.22 -17.40
C ASP A 479 9.86 -11.06 -18.17
N VAL A 480 8.81 -11.79 -17.75
CA VAL A 480 7.48 -11.72 -18.35
C VAL A 480 6.84 -10.35 -18.18
N LEU A 481 6.89 -9.77 -16.97
CA LEU A 481 6.32 -8.45 -16.70
C LEU A 481 7.08 -7.35 -17.45
N ALA A 482 8.41 -7.41 -17.48
CA ALA A 482 9.25 -6.47 -18.22
C ALA A 482 8.98 -6.55 -19.73
N ALA A 483 8.92 -7.77 -20.30
CA ALA A 483 8.61 -7.97 -21.71
C ALA A 483 7.21 -7.47 -22.09
N GLY A 484 6.23 -7.59 -21.17
CA GLY A 484 4.89 -7.04 -21.32
C GLY A 484 4.79 -5.53 -21.07
N ASN A 485 5.90 -4.83 -20.80
CA ASN A 485 5.93 -3.43 -20.39
C ASN A 485 4.97 -3.13 -19.22
N ILE A 486 4.92 -4.05 -18.26
CA ILE A 486 4.17 -3.91 -17.01
C ILE A 486 5.14 -3.41 -15.94
N LEU A 487 4.77 -2.31 -15.30
CA LEU A 487 5.55 -1.77 -14.20
C LEU A 487 5.42 -2.68 -12.98
N THR A 488 6.56 -3.12 -12.45
CA THR A 488 6.62 -3.77 -11.14
C THR A 488 7.68 -3.13 -10.26
N LEU A 489 7.42 -3.09 -8.95
CA LEU A 489 8.35 -2.63 -7.93
C LEU A 489 8.96 -3.81 -7.19
N GLY A 490 10.28 -3.96 -7.28
CA GLY A 490 11.01 -4.99 -6.55
C GLY A 490 11.32 -4.53 -5.14
N THR A 491 10.66 -5.10 -4.15
CA THR A 491 10.94 -4.81 -2.74
C THR A 491 11.89 -5.85 -2.14
N LEU A 492 13.09 -5.42 -1.73
CA LEU A 492 14.05 -6.22 -0.97
C LEU A 492 13.87 -5.97 0.53
N SER A 493 13.08 -6.82 1.16
CA SER A 493 12.78 -6.72 2.60
C SER A 493 13.91 -7.24 3.49
N LEU A 494 15.11 -6.64 3.44
CA LEU A 494 16.29 -7.05 4.24
C LEU A 494 16.08 -6.91 5.74
N GLN A 495 15.51 -5.78 6.17
CA GLN A 495 15.32 -5.33 7.55
C GLN A 495 16.59 -5.06 8.35
N SER A 496 17.63 -5.89 8.23
CA SER A 496 18.96 -5.62 8.81
C SER A 496 20.04 -6.23 7.92
N MET A 497 21.27 -5.72 8.07
CA MET A 497 22.49 -6.32 7.54
C MET A 497 23.40 -6.90 8.63
N ASP A 498 23.06 -6.69 9.90
CA ASP A 498 23.80 -7.26 11.03
C ASP A 498 23.30 -8.70 11.29
N GLU A 499 24.21 -9.66 11.20
CA GLU A 499 23.90 -11.09 11.34
C GLU A 499 23.30 -11.44 12.70
N ASN A 500 23.76 -10.79 13.78
CA ASN A 500 23.23 -11.01 15.12
C ASN A 500 21.80 -10.46 15.24
N THR A 501 21.53 -9.26 14.72
CA THR A 501 20.16 -8.74 14.62
C THR A 501 19.27 -9.67 13.79
N LEU A 502 19.75 -10.17 12.64
CA LEU A 502 18.98 -11.09 11.79
C LEU A 502 18.67 -12.42 12.48
N ASP A 503 19.58 -12.94 13.29
CA ASP A 503 19.35 -14.15 14.10
C ASP A 503 18.27 -13.90 15.18
N VAL A 504 18.42 -12.82 15.95
CA VAL A 504 17.48 -12.45 17.04
C VAL A 504 16.05 -12.23 16.52
N ILE A 505 15.90 -11.66 15.32
CA ILE A 505 14.57 -11.46 14.71
C ILE A 505 14.05 -12.66 13.91
N ASN A 506 14.74 -13.80 13.98
CA ASN A 506 14.43 -15.05 13.29
C ASN A 506 14.38 -14.92 11.75
N ARG A 507 15.41 -14.29 11.19
CA ARG A 507 15.58 -14.04 9.75
C ARG A 507 16.92 -14.51 9.18
N ALA A 508 17.77 -15.16 9.97
CA ALA A 508 19.04 -15.75 9.51
C ALA A 508 18.87 -16.78 8.37
N ASN A 509 17.66 -17.33 8.21
CA ASN A 509 17.32 -18.23 7.10
C ASN A 509 17.20 -17.53 5.74
N ILE A 510 17.26 -16.20 5.69
CA ILE A 510 17.15 -15.40 4.46
C ILE A 510 18.52 -14.84 4.08
N LYS A 511 19.15 -15.50 3.12
CA LYS A 511 20.53 -15.24 2.72
C LYS A 511 20.69 -13.98 1.87
N THR A 512 21.71 -13.18 2.18
CA THR A 512 22.03 -11.90 1.50
C THR A 512 22.25 -12.09 -0.01
N GLU A 513 22.88 -13.19 -0.43
CA GLU A 513 23.19 -13.44 -1.85
C GLU A 513 21.93 -13.58 -2.73
N LYS A 514 20.77 -13.92 -2.13
CA LYS A 514 19.50 -14.00 -2.86
C LYS A 514 18.94 -12.62 -3.19
N TYR A 515 19.18 -11.64 -2.33
CA TYR A 515 18.80 -10.25 -2.61
C TYR A 515 19.69 -9.64 -3.67
N ASP A 516 20.99 -9.97 -3.68
CA ASP A 516 21.91 -9.53 -4.74
C ASP A 516 21.46 -10.04 -6.11
N ALA A 517 21.08 -11.32 -6.19
CA ALA A 517 20.55 -11.90 -7.42
C ALA A 517 19.28 -11.17 -7.90
N LEU A 518 18.33 -10.91 -6.99
CA LEU A 518 17.10 -10.17 -7.33
C LEU A 518 17.40 -8.72 -7.76
N ALA A 519 18.33 -8.04 -7.08
CA ALA A 519 18.76 -6.70 -7.45
C ALA A 519 19.39 -6.65 -8.84
N VAL A 520 20.15 -7.69 -9.22
CA VAL A 520 20.74 -7.82 -10.56
C VAL A 520 19.66 -7.98 -11.62
N GLU A 521 18.68 -8.88 -11.42
CA GLU A 521 17.59 -9.09 -12.39
C GLU A 521 16.75 -7.81 -12.58
N MET A 522 16.34 -7.15 -11.49
CA MET A 522 15.56 -5.90 -11.59
C MET A 522 16.34 -4.80 -12.31
N ARG A 523 17.65 -4.72 -12.08
CA ARG A 523 18.53 -3.76 -12.76
C ARG A 523 18.69 -4.07 -14.25
N ASN A 524 18.81 -5.34 -14.62
CA ASN A 524 18.93 -5.77 -16.01
C ASN A 524 17.65 -5.46 -16.81
N SER A 525 16.49 -5.55 -16.16
CA SER A 525 15.19 -5.26 -16.75
C SER A 525 14.75 -3.80 -16.62
N GLU A 526 15.64 -2.91 -16.16
CA GLU A 526 15.38 -1.47 -15.94
C GLU A 526 14.18 -1.18 -15.02
N LEU A 527 13.83 -2.11 -14.13
CA LEU A 527 12.72 -2.00 -13.21
C LEU A 527 13.14 -1.32 -11.89
N PRO A 528 12.21 -0.62 -11.22
CA PRO A 528 12.50 0.00 -9.92
C PRO A 528 12.73 -1.04 -8.83
N LEU A 529 13.66 -0.74 -7.94
CA LEU A 529 14.05 -1.57 -6.80
C LEU A 529 14.04 -0.71 -5.53
N THR A 530 13.41 -1.21 -4.49
CA THR A 530 13.43 -0.63 -3.13
C THR A 530 14.05 -1.61 -2.16
N VAL A 531 14.68 -1.09 -1.13
CA VAL A 531 15.23 -1.87 -0.02
C VAL A 531 14.59 -1.37 1.26
N GLU A 532 14.11 -2.29 2.08
CA GLU A 532 13.55 -1.98 3.39
C GLU A 532 14.54 -2.37 4.49
N LEU A 533 14.83 -1.41 5.37
CA LEU A 533 15.68 -1.58 6.54
C LEU A 533 14.94 -1.05 7.77
N MET A 534 15.04 -1.78 8.89
CA MET A 534 14.47 -1.43 10.19
C MET A 534 15.61 -1.17 11.17
N MET A 535 15.74 0.08 11.58
CA MET A 535 16.72 0.48 12.59
C MET A 535 16.19 0.24 13.99
N GLY A 536 17.07 -0.12 14.94
CA GLY A 536 16.69 -0.29 16.35
C GLY A 536 16.03 -1.64 16.67
N LEU A 537 16.11 -2.61 15.78
CA LEU A 537 15.67 -3.98 16.07
C LEU A 537 16.50 -4.61 17.20
N PRO A 538 15.93 -5.53 18.00
CA PRO A 538 16.67 -6.28 19.00
C PRO A 538 17.95 -6.91 18.41
N GLY A 539 19.07 -6.79 19.14
CA GLY A 539 20.40 -7.21 18.67
C GLY A 539 21.19 -6.12 17.94
N SER A 540 20.56 -5.01 17.53
CA SER A 540 21.25 -3.91 16.86
C SER A 540 22.13 -3.11 17.83
N SER A 541 23.32 -2.72 17.39
CA SER A 541 24.22 -1.83 18.13
C SER A 541 24.78 -0.72 17.25
N CYS A 542 25.01 0.45 17.83
CA CYS A 542 25.82 1.49 17.20
C CYS A 542 27.29 1.08 17.33
N ARG A 543 27.81 0.18 16.49
CA ARG A 543 29.26 -0.04 16.43
C ARG A 543 29.92 1.30 16.08
N ARG A 544 30.71 1.82 17.02
CA ARG A 544 31.55 3.00 16.82
C ARG A 544 32.81 2.64 16.06
#